data_AF-A0A1G0XQJ3-F1
#
_entry.id   AF-A0A1G0XQJ3-F1
#
_cell.length_a   1.000
_cell.length_b   1.000
_cell.length_c   1.000
_cell.angle_alpha   90.00
_cell.angle_beta   90.00
_cell.angle_gamma   90.00
#
_symmetry.space_group_name_H-M   'P 1'
#
loop_
_entity.id
_entity.type
_entity.pdbx_description
1 polymer ?
#
loop_
_entity_poly.entity_id
_entity_poly.type
_entity_poly.pdbx_seq_one_letter_code
_entity_poly.pdbx_strand_id
1 'polypeptide(L)'
;MKKGKSPKTVQEKACAKPECTKAAPVCDKESNLKKLAKSGKVESFVKKNKGNWDHQSWLVFCSEISVGGYEPIDFDKVGLMLEEQKAKFLGQI
;
A
#
# COMPACT_ATOMS: atom_id res chain seq x y z
N MET A 1 -45.26 -25.08 -4.72
CA MET A 1 -44.01 -25.41 -4.00
C MET A 1 -42.80 -24.87 -4.77
N LYS A 2 -41.89 -24.20 -4.03
CA LYS A 2 -40.41 -24.16 -4.09
C LYS A 2 -39.71 -24.37 -5.46
N LYS A 3 -39.06 -23.33 -6.02
CA LYS A 3 -37.72 -22.75 -5.72
C LYS A 3 -36.60 -23.34 -6.60
N GLY A 4 -36.00 -22.48 -7.40
CA GLY A 4 -34.63 -22.56 -7.95
C GLY A 4 -34.36 -21.18 -8.55
N LYS A 5 -33.35 -20.40 -8.13
CA LYS A 5 -31.93 -20.70 -8.20
C LYS A 5 -31.19 -19.64 -7.36
N SER A 6 -30.40 -20.07 -6.37
CA SER A 6 -29.24 -19.33 -5.84
C SER A 6 -28.02 -19.72 -6.71
N PRO A 7 -26.80 -19.12 -6.61
CA PRO A 7 -26.24 -18.21 -5.60
C PRO A 7 -25.52 -17.00 -6.27
N LYS A 8 -24.85 -16.02 -5.65
CA LYS A 8 -23.85 -16.04 -4.59
C LYS A 8 -23.75 -14.68 -3.90
N THR A 9 -23.81 -14.77 -2.59
CA THR A 9 -23.36 -13.82 -1.58
C THR A 9 -22.03 -13.15 -1.96
N VAL A 10 -22.05 -11.81 -2.05
CA VAL A 10 -20.85 -10.98 -1.94
C VAL A 10 -20.34 -11.15 -0.51
N GLN A 11 -19.18 -11.80 -0.38
CA GLN A 11 -18.45 -11.82 0.88
C GLN A 11 -17.78 -10.47 1.05
N GLU A 12 -18.46 -9.58 1.76
CA GLU A 12 -17.86 -8.49 2.50
C GLU A 12 -16.92 -9.10 3.55
N LYS A 13 -15.62 -9.19 3.23
CA LYS A 13 -14.61 -9.53 4.23
C LYS A 13 -14.25 -8.25 4.96
N ALA A 14 -14.97 -8.08 6.07
CA ALA A 14 -14.69 -7.16 7.14
C ALA A 14 -13.18 -7.03 7.41
N CYS A 15 -12.76 -5.77 7.53
CA CYS A 15 -11.61 -5.35 8.32
C CYS A 15 -11.75 -5.95 9.73
N ALA A 16 -11.10 -7.08 9.97
CA ALA A 16 -10.92 -7.66 11.29
C ALA A 16 -9.46 -7.42 11.69
N LYS A 17 -9.25 -6.44 12.58
CA LYS A 17 -8.00 -6.20 13.29
C LYS A 17 -7.53 -7.49 13.99
N PRO A 18 -6.26 -7.87 13.87
CA PRO A 18 -5.56 -8.58 14.93
C PRO A 18 -4.58 -7.61 15.61
N GLU A 19 -4.65 -7.59 16.92
CA GLU A 19 -3.79 -6.83 17.81
C GLU A 19 -2.31 -7.08 17.51
N CYS A 20 -1.56 -5.98 17.39
CA CYS A 20 -0.13 -5.96 17.20
C CYS A 20 0.55 -6.39 18.51
N THR A 21 0.61 -7.70 18.76
CA THR A 21 1.42 -8.27 19.83
C THR A 21 2.41 -9.27 19.23
N LYS A 22 3.69 -9.00 19.53
CA LYS A 22 4.89 -9.86 19.46
C LYS A 22 5.95 -9.38 18.47
N ALA A 23 7.06 -8.96 19.08
CA ALA A 23 8.29 -8.49 18.46
C ALA A 23 8.97 -9.52 17.53
N ALA A 24 9.59 -9.00 16.45
CA ALA A 24 10.58 -9.53 15.48
C ALA A 24 10.06 -9.64 14.02
N PRO A 25 10.79 -9.20 12.97
CA PRO A 25 12.14 -8.61 12.92
C PRO A 25 12.09 -7.09 12.64
N VAL A 26 12.75 -6.32 13.50
CA VAL A 26 12.82 -4.85 13.39
C VAL A 26 14.00 -4.39 12.51
N CYS A 27 14.81 -5.32 12.00
CA CYS A 27 16.08 -5.02 11.33
C CYS A 27 15.98 -4.76 9.80
N ASP A 28 14.94 -5.25 9.12
CA ASP A 28 14.90 -5.20 7.64
C ASP A 28 13.84 -4.24 7.07
N LYS A 29 12.68 -4.12 7.73
CA LYS A 29 11.54 -3.31 7.22
C LYS A 29 11.84 -1.83 7.11
N GLU A 30 12.45 -1.25 8.15
CA GLU A 30 12.80 0.18 8.15
C GLU A 30 13.94 0.47 7.15
N SER A 31 14.91 -0.44 7.04
CA SER A 31 16.00 -0.35 6.07
C SER A 31 15.46 -0.36 4.64
N ASN A 32 14.51 -1.25 4.35
CA ASN A 32 13.84 -1.32 3.05
C ASN A 32 12.95 -0.10 2.77
N LEU A 33 12.25 0.45 3.77
CA LEU A 33 11.53 1.72 3.64
C LEU A 33 12.47 2.88 3.28
N LYS A 34 13.61 2.98 3.96
CA LYS A 34 14.63 4.00 3.64
C LYS A 34 15.20 3.81 2.24
N LYS A 35 15.43 2.57 1.80
CA LYS A 35 15.85 2.25 0.42
C LYS A 35 14.77 2.64 -0.60
N LEU A 36 13.51 2.37 -0.30
CA LEU A 36 12.38 2.74 -1.15
C LEU A 36 12.28 4.27 -1.30
N ALA A 37 12.37 5.00 -0.19
CA ALA A 37 12.39 6.46 -0.17
C ALA A 37 13.50 7.03 -1.07
N LYS A 38 14.72 6.48 -0.95
CA LYS A 38 15.88 6.89 -1.75
C LYS A 38 15.80 6.48 -3.22
N SER A 39 15.01 5.46 -3.55
CA SER A 39 14.89 4.98 -4.94
C SER A 39 14.09 5.91 -5.86
N GLY A 40 13.39 6.91 -5.30
CA GLY A 40 12.54 7.81 -6.07
C GLY A 40 11.22 7.19 -6.56
N LYS A 41 10.96 5.90 -6.30
CA LYS A 41 9.70 5.22 -6.68
C LYS A 41 8.46 5.90 -6.10
N VAL A 42 8.53 6.34 -4.84
CA VAL A 42 7.43 7.06 -4.15
C VAL A 42 7.12 8.38 -4.85
N GLU A 43 8.14 9.17 -5.16
CA GLU A 43 7.97 10.46 -5.85
C GLU A 43 7.47 10.25 -7.29
N SER A 44 8.05 9.30 -8.01
CA SER A 44 7.64 8.96 -9.38
C SER A 44 6.18 8.52 -9.43
N PHE A 45 5.74 7.70 -8.46
CA PHE A 45 4.35 7.29 -8.34
C PHE A 45 3.42 8.48 -8.10
N VAL A 46 3.74 9.36 -7.15
CA VAL A 46 2.94 10.57 -6.89
C VAL A 46 2.85 11.47 -8.13
N LYS A 47 3.97 11.72 -8.82
CA LYS A 47 4.02 12.53 -10.04
C LYS A 47 3.22 11.91 -11.18
N LYS A 48 3.38 10.61 -11.43
CA LYS A 48 2.67 9.86 -12.48
C LYS A 48 1.15 9.92 -12.27
N ASN A 49 0.72 9.85 -11.02
CA ASN A 49 -0.68 9.94 -10.62
C ASN A 49 -1.14 11.38 -10.32
N LYS A 50 -0.29 12.39 -10.52
CA LYS A 50 -0.59 13.81 -10.23
C LYS A 50 -1.15 14.04 -8.81
N GLY A 51 -0.64 13.30 -7.82
CA GLY A 51 -1.11 13.37 -6.43
C GLY A 51 -2.49 12.76 -6.17
N ASN A 52 -3.06 12.03 -7.13
CA ASN A 52 -4.34 11.33 -6.98
C ASN A 52 -4.26 9.92 -7.57
N TRP A 53 -4.33 8.91 -6.70
CA TRP A 53 -4.33 7.51 -7.09
C TRP A 53 -5.52 6.78 -6.47
N ASP A 54 -6.05 5.83 -7.23
CA ASP A 54 -7.09 4.92 -6.79
C ASP A 54 -6.51 3.65 -6.12
N HIS A 55 -7.40 2.78 -5.65
CA HIS A 55 -7.00 1.54 -5.00
C HIS A 55 -6.23 0.57 -5.90
N GLN A 56 -6.55 0.49 -7.21
CA GLN A 56 -5.81 -0.36 -8.13
C GLN A 56 -4.39 0.16 -8.34
N SER A 57 -4.24 1.48 -8.52
CA SER A 57 -2.93 2.12 -8.61
C SER A 57 -2.07 1.84 -7.38
N TRP A 58 -2.66 1.86 -6.18
CA TRP A 58 -2.00 1.45 -4.94
C TRP A 58 -1.55 -0.02 -4.96
N LEU A 59 -2.42 -0.95 -5.36
CA LEU A 59 -2.06 -2.38 -5.42
C LEU A 59 -0.94 -2.67 -6.42
N VAL A 60 -0.97 -2.01 -7.59
CA VAL A 60 0.11 -2.11 -8.59
C VAL A 60 1.43 -1.64 -7.98
N PHE A 61 1.43 -0.50 -7.29
CA PHE A 61 2.63 0.02 -6.63
C PHE A 61 3.17 -0.94 -5.55
N CYS A 62 2.30 -1.54 -4.74
CA CYS A 62 2.69 -2.56 -3.77
C CYS A 62 3.34 -3.79 -4.45
N SER A 63 2.81 -4.22 -5.59
CA SER A 63 3.39 -5.31 -6.37
C SER A 63 4.76 -4.93 -6.95
N GLU A 64 4.94 -3.71 -7.47
CA GLU A 64 6.23 -3.20 -7.96
C GLU A 64 7.29 -3.14 -6.85
N ILE A 65 6.88 -2.79 -5.62
CA ILE A 65 7.76 -2.79 -4.44
C ILE A 65 8.15 -4.21 -4.04
N SER A 66 7.20 -5.15 -4.06
CA SER A 66 7.46 -6.56 -3.76
C SER A 66 8.44 -7.16 -4.76
N VAL A 67 8.17 -7.02 -6.07
CA VAL A 67 9.06 -7.47 -7.15
C VAL A 67 10.43 -6.79 -7.11
N GLY A 68 10.49 -5.54 -6.66
CA GLY A 68 11.72 -4.78 -6.48
C GLY A 68 12.63 -5.23 -5.34
N GLY A 69 12.25 -6.27 -4.58
CA GLY A 69 13.06 -6.81 -3.48
C GLY A 69 13.13 -5.90 -2.26
N TYR A 70 12.09 -5.09 -2.04
CA TYR A 70 11.96 -4.27 -0.83
C TYR A 70 11.25 -5.03 0.30
N GLU A 71 10.86 -6.29 0.09
CA GLU A 71 10.30 -7.11 1.15
C GLU A 71 11.39 -7.64 2.10
N PRO A 72 11.10 -7.71 3.42
CA PRO A 72 9.85 -7.31 4.07
C PRO A 72 9.71 -5.77 4.18
N ILE A 73 8.51 -5.23 3.92
CA ILE A 73 8.18 -3.80 4.03
C ILE A 73 6.86 -3.58 4.77
N ASP A 74 6.70 -2.42 5.38
CA ASP A 74 5.46 -2.00 6.04
C ASP A 74 4.65 -1.10 5.09
N PHE A 75 3.58 -1.65 4.51
CA PHE A 75 2.73 -0.94 3.55
C PHE A 75 1.95 0.22 4.18
N ASP A 76 1.62 0.17 5.47
CA ASP A 76 0.98 1.30 6.18
C ASP A 76 1.93 2.51 6.18
N LYS A 77 3.23 2.27 6.44
CA LYS A 77 4.25 3.34 6.36
C LYS A 77 4.48 3.82 4.93
N VAL A 78 4.42 2.94 3.92
CA VAL A 78 4.50 3.36 2.51
C VAL A 78 3.33 4.29 2.16
N GLY A 79 2.12 4.00 2.65
CA GLY A 79 0.95 4.86 2.45
C GLY A 79 1.14 6.26 3.05
N LEU A 80 1.68 6.35 4.27
CA LEU A 80 2.02 7.63 4.90
C LEU A 80 3.05 8.41 4.08
N MET A 81 4.10 7.75 3.60
CA MET A 81 5.13 8.38 2.77
C MET A 81 4.56 8.94 1.44
N LEU A 82 3.60 8.24 0.85
CA LEU A 82 2.90 8.71 -0.35
C LEU A 82 2.08 9.97 -0.06
N GLU A 83 1.33 10.01 1.04
CA GLU A 83 0.56 11.20 1.42
C GLU A 83 1.48 12.40 1.75
N GLU A 84 2.61 12.18 2.44
CA GLU A 84 3.62 13.22 2.67
C GLU A 84 4.20 13.76 1.35
N GLN A 85 4.52 12.86 0.42
CA GLN A 85 5.08 13.24 -0.88
C GLN A 85 4.04 13.92 -1.77
N LYS A 86 2.77 13.52 -1.67
CA LYS A 86 1.63 14.19 -2.30
C LYS A 86 1.45 15.60 -1.74
N ALA A 87 1.50 15.80 -0.42
CA ALA A 87 1.43 17.13 0.16
C ALA A 87 2.55 18.05 -0.37
N LYS A 88 3.77 17.53 -0.49
CA LYS A 88 4.90 18.25 -1.12
C LYS A 88 4.66 18.53 -2.61
N PHE A 89 4.11 17.58 -3.36
CA PHE A 89 3.82 17.73 -4.78
C PHE A 89 2.74 18.78 -5.02
N LEU A 90 1.63 18.73 -4.25
CA LEU A 90 0.51 19.65 -4.35
C LEU A 90 0.83 21.05 -3.81
N GLY A 91 1.74 21.17 -2.84
CA GLY A 91 2.22 22.47 -2.36
C GLY A 91 3.26 23.14 -3.28
N GLN A 92 3.72 22.46 -4.33
CA GLN A 92 4.66 22.97 -5.33
C GLN A 92 3.99 23.39 -6.65
N ILE A 93 2.71 23.10 -6.82
CA ILE A 93 1.88 23.49 -7.99
C ILE A 93 0.90 24.57 -7.58
#